data_AF-A0A3A9Z002-F1
#
_entry.id   AF-A0A3A9Z002-F1
#
_cell.length_a   1.000
_cell.length_b   1.000
_cell.length_c   1.000
_cell.angle_alpha   90.00
_cell.angle_beta   90.00
_cell.angle_gamma   90.00
#
_symmetry.space_group_name_H-M   'P 1'
#
loop_
_entity.id
_entity.type
_entity.pdbx_description
1 polymer ?
#
loop_
_entity_poly.entity_id
_entity_poly.type
_entity_poly.pdbx_seq_one_letter_code
_entity_poly.pdbx_strand_id
1 'polypeptide(L)'
;MSMENLRRKRRRSNGETAERRRPSGASARREAPALRRTSSGASPRSGAQSTSPPGRGGPAGAGAAEDPGGAGRRAARLPRAPGGGVRQGGPMSTLTEDLTDLFDHVWGRFRARMAGLGDAEWDWRPTRDAHLGLRRRIAHLTGTLREDRNPVWLGLPPVSPPAEPEPEPESARAALAAAELAYARWRGWLAEVPQEALAEPIGAVAGPYGEATRLSFVLHLADELVHHTAEAALLRDLYAGTH
;
A
#
# COMPACT_ATOMS: atom_id res chain seq x y z
N MET A 1 4.86 -2.66 -4.02
CA MET A 1 4.36 -3.45 -5.19
C MET A 1 3.72 -4.75 -4.71
N SER A 2 2.39 -4.85 -4.73
CA SER A 2 1.64 -5.80 -3.87
C SER A 2 2.02 -7.30 -3.97
N MET A 3 2.06 -7.93 -2.79
CA MET A 3 2.37 -9.34 -2.50
C MET A 3 1.56 -10.38 -3.29
N GLU A 4 0.38 -10.01 -3.77
CA GLU A 4 -0.48 -10.87 -4.61
C GLU A 4 0.28 -11.32 -5.89
N ASN A 5 0.99 -10.37 -6.52
CA ASN A 5 1.82 -10.65 -7.69
C ASN A 5 3.02 -11.55 -7.37
N LEU A 6 3.56 -11.44 -6.15
CA LEU A 6 4.70 -12.23 -5.68
C LEU A 6 4.33 -13.72 -5.57
N ARG A 7 3.15 -14.01 -5.03
CA ARG A 7 2.57 -15.37 -4.96
C ARG A 7 2.29 -15.93 -6.36
N ARG A 8 1.77 -15.12 -7.28
CA ARG A 8 1.50 -15.51 -8.67
C ARG A 8 2.78 -15.85 -9.45
N LYS A 9 3.88 -15.11 -9.21
CA LYS A 9 5.19 -15.35 -9.87
C LYS A 9 5.83 -16.65 -9.40
N ARG A 10 5.83 -16.95 -8.08
CA ARG A 10 6.33 -18.23 -7.52
C ARG A 10 5.59 -19.47 -8.04
N ARG A 11 4.28 -19.38 -8.31
CA ARG A 11 3.53 -20.51 -8.90
C ARG A 11 3.90 -20.82 -10.36
N ARG A 12 4.51 -19.89 -11.09
CA ARG A 12 5.04 -20.16 -12.45
C ARG A 12 6.45 -20.76 -12.41
N SER A 13 7.36 -20.22 -11.59
CA SER A 13 8.73 -20.75 -11.49
C SER A 13 8.79 -22.20 -11.02
N ASN A 14 7.91 -22.58 -10.09
CA ASN A 14 7.96 -23.90 -9.45
C ASN A 14 7.28 -25.02 -10.27
N GLY A 15 6.77 -24.73 -11.46
CA GLY A 15 6.14 -25.71 -12.35
C GLY A 15 7.10 -26.41 -13.33
N GLU A 16 8.31 -25.87 -13.54
CA GLU A 16 9.20 -26.26 -14.65
C GLU A 16 10.39 -27.13 -14.25
N THR A 17 10.59 -27.44 -12.95
CA THR A 17 11.78 -28.15 -12.45
C THR A 17 11.41 -29.37 -11.60
N ALA A 18 10.77 -30.38 -12.19
CA ALA A 18 10.28 -31.57 -11.47
C ALA A 18 10.47 -32.93 -12.19
N GLU A 19 11.35 -33.05 -13.20
CA GLU A 19 11.62 -34.33 -13.89
C GLU A 19 12.97 -34.97 -13.46
N ARG A 20 12.83 -35.95 -12.56
CA ARG A 20 13.74 -37.03 -12.12
C ARG A 20 15.11 -37.22 -12.81
N ARG A 21 16.18 -37.31 -11.99
CA ARG A 21 17.45 -38.01 -12.30
C ARG A 21 17.69 -39.19 -11.35
N ARG A 22 17.88 -40.42 -11.87
CA ARG A 22 18.60 -41.61 -11.32
C ARG A 22 18.93 -42.57 -12.51
N PRO A 23 19.81 -43.59 -12.41
CA PRO A 23 21.22 -43.43 -12.80
C PRO A 23 21.67 -44.31 -13.99
N SER A 24 22.97 -44.29 -14.30
CA SER A 24 23.62 -44.89 -15.48
C SER A 24 23.49 -46.42 -15.62
N GLY A 25 23.37 -46.91 -16.87
CA GLY A 25 23.40 -48.32 -17.28
C GLY A 25 23.70 -48.47 -18.78
N ALA A 26 24.49 -49.47 -19.18
CA ALA A 26 25.22 -49.56 -20.44
C ALA A 26 24.40 -49.74 -21.76
N SER A 27 24.87 -49.06 -22.82
CA SER A 27 25.08 -49.51 -24.22
C SER A 27 24.02 -50.37 -24.96
N ALA A 28 23.41 -49.79 -26.02
CA ALA A 28 23.15 -50.46 -27.30
C ALA A 28 22.89 -49.43 -28.44
N ARG A 29 22.95 -49.85 -29.71
CA ARG A 29 22.63 -49.03 -30.91
C ARG A 29 21.28 -49.43 -31.52
N ARG A 30 20.48 -48.47 -32.03
CA ARG A 30 20.01 -48.41 -33.45
C ARG A 30 18.99 -47.28 -33.73
N GLU A 31 19.12 -46.74 -34.95
CA GLU A 31 18.11 -46.19 -35.90
C GLU A 31 16.92 -45.31 -35.46
N ALA A 32 16.71 -44.23 -36.23
CA ALA A 32 15.44 -43.51 -36.37
C ALA A 32 14.66 -44.05 -37.61
N PRO A 33 13.38 -43.67 -37.85
CA PRO A 33 13.15 -42.48 -38.71
C PRO A 33 11.79 -41.75 -38.53
N ALA A 34 11.57 -40.79 -39.44
CA ALA A 34 10.28 -40.43 -40.07
C ALA A 34 9.30 -39.47 -39.34
N LEU A 35 9.48 -38.19 -39.69
CA LEU A 35 8.45 -37.14 -39.82
C LEU A 35 7.09 -37.62 -40.40
N ARG A 36 5.99 -36.96 -40.00
CA ARG A 36 4.88 -36.64 -40.92
C ARG A 36 4.26 -35.27 -40.61
N ARG A 37 3.95 -34.52 -41.69
CA ARG A 37 3.18 -33.26 -41.66
C ARG A 37 1.72 -33.56 -42.00
N THR A 38 0.79 -32.75 -41.48
CA THR A 38 -0.43 -32.32 -42.19
C THR A 38 -0.80 -30.90 -41.77
N SER A 39 -1.66 -30.24 -42.54
CA SER A 39 -1.95 -28.81 -42.45
C SER A 39 -3.36 -28.49 -42.98
N SER A 40 -4.14 -27.69 -42.26
CA SER A 40 -5.32 -26.90 -42.70
C SER A 40 -6.01 -26.32 -41.44
N GLY A 41 -6.65 -25.15 -41.43
CA GLY A 41 -6.75 -24.10 -42.46
C GLY A 41 -7.91 -23.12 -42.19
N ALA A 42 -7.86 -21.97 -42.86
CA ALA A 42 -8.92 -20.94 -43.00
C ALA A 42 -9.44 -20.17 -41.75
N SER A 43 -9.51 -18.84 -41.91
CA SER A 43 -10.47 -17.95 -41.22
C SER A 43 -11.58 -17.54 -42.21
N PRO A 44 -12.62 -16.82 -41.75
CA PRO A 44 -12.87 -15.53 -42.41
C PRO A 44 -13.22 -14.37 -41.46
N ARG A 45 -13.33 -13.15 -42.02
CA ARG A 45 -13.75 -11.91 -41.34
C ARG A 45 -15.16 -11.48 -41.78
N SER A 46 -15.93 -10.86 -40.87
CA SER A 46 -16.91 -9.76 -41.10
C SER A 46 -17.51 -9.35 -39.73
N GLY A 47 -18.08 -8.17 -39.47
CA GLY A 47 -18.31 -6.95 -40.27
C GLY A 47 -18.91 -5.85 -39.37
N ALA A 48 -18.82 -4.57 -39.77
CA ALA A 48 -19.15 -3.41 -38.92
C ALA A 48 -20.65 -3.06 -38.83
N GLN A 49 -21.03 -2.21 -37.85
CA GLN A 49 -21.76 -0.93 -38.10
C GLN A 49 -21.91 -0.02 -36.85
N SER A 50 -22.41 1.20 -37.08
CA SER A 50 -22.55 2.32 -36.13
C SER A 50 -23.85 3.10 -36.41
N THR A 51 -24.51 3.68 -35.39
CA THR A 51 -25.63 4.62 -35.55
C THR A 51 -25.76 5.64 -34.39
N SER A 52 -26.24 6.86 -34.71
CA SER A 52 -26.61 8.01 -33.85
C SER A 52 -27.12 9.17 -34.76
N PRO A 53 -27.69 10.31 -34.28
CA PRO A 53 -28.26 10.66 -32.97
C PRO A 53 -29.83 10.66 -33.11
N PRO A 54 -30.68 11.73 -33.11
CA PRO A 54 -30.65 13.16 -32.68
C PRO A 54 -31.63 13.48 -31.50
N GLY A 55 -31.76 14.69 -30.95
CA GLY A 55 -30.90 15.89 -31.03
C GLY A 55 -31.52 17.23 -31.50
N ARG A 56 -32.43 17.89 -30.75
CA ARG A 56 -32.83 19.33 -30.91
C ARG A 56 -33.73 19.85 -29.75
N GLY A 57 -33.64 21.14 -29.39
CA GLY A 57 -34.69 21.85 -28.62
C GLY A 57 -34.20 22.90 -27.58
N GLY A 58 -34.16 24.17 -27.96
CA GLY A 58 -34.19 25.34 -27.04
C GLY A 58 -35.46 26.17 -27.30
N PRO A 59 -35.82 27.14 -26.45
CA PRO A 59 -35.20 28.47 -26.54
C PRO A 59 -35.00 29.19 -25.18
N ALA A 60 -34.54 30.45 -25.24
CA ALA A 60 -34.36 31.33 -24.07
C ALA A 60 -35.63 32.16 -23.75
N GLY A 61 -35.72 32.64 -22.51
CA GLY A 61 -36.69 33.64 -22.06
C GLY A 61 -36.09 34.51 -20.96
N ALA A 62 -36.29 35.82 -21.03
CA ALA A 62 -35.77 36.77 -20.04
C ALA A 62 -36.78 37.02 -18.91
N GLY A 63 -36.28 37.32 -17.71
CA GLY A 63 -37.11 37.67 -16.55
C GLY A 63 -36.25 38.25 -15.43
N ALA A 64 -36.12 39.57 -15.39
CA ALA A 64 -35.60 40.26 -14.21
C ALA A 64 -36.70 40.33 -13.15
N ALA A 65 -36.36 40.00 -11.90
CA ALA A 65 -37.20 40.17 -10.73
C ALA A 65 -36.32 40.65 -9.57
N GLU A 66 -36.84 41.57 -8.76
CA GLU A 66 -36.06 42.37 -7.82
C GLU A 66 -35.89 41.70 -6.44
N ASP A 67 -34.91 42.18 -5.66
CA ASP A 67 -34.59 41.75 -4.29
C ASP A 67 -35.32 42.61 -3.24
N PRO A 68 -36.09 42.00 -2.33
CA PRO A 68 -36.50 42.61 -1.08
C PRO A 68 -36.15 41.74 0.15
N GLY A 69 -34.86 41.58 0.50
CA GLY A 69 -34.46 40.60 1.53
C GLY A 69 -33.18 40.86 2.33
N GLY A 70 -32.81 42.12 2.62
CA GLY A 70 -31.58 42.48 3.34
C GLY A 70 -31.44 41.94 4.78
N ALA A 71 -31.03 40.67 4.95
CA ALA A 71 -30.73 40.03 6.23
C ALA A 71 -29.22 39.67 6.31
N GLY A 72 -28.42 40.57 6.87
CA GLY A 72 -26.95 40.52 6.83
C GLY A 72 -26.31 39.34 7.58
N ARG A 73 -26.14 38.19 6.90
CA ARG A 73 -25.30 37.08 7.35
C ARG A 73 -23.83 37.49 7.34
N ARG A 74 -23.35 38.09 8.44
CA ARG A 74 -21.92 38.27 8.70
C ARG A 74 -21.23 36.91 8.62
N ALA A 75 -20.38 36.73 7.60
CA ALA A 75 -19.53 35.55 7.52
C ALA A 75 -18.64 35.47 8.77
N ALA A 76 -18.71 34.35 9.49
CA ALA A 76 -17.90 34.13 10.67
C ALA A 76 -16.43 34.05 10.25
N ARG A 77 -15.68 35.13 10.51
CA ARG A 77 -14.26 35.23 10.15
C ARG A 77 -13.47 34.24 10.99
N LEU A 78 -13.12 33.09 10.37
CA LEU A 78 -12.29 32.06 11.00
C LEU A 78 -11.04 32.69 11.64
N PRO A 79 -10.65 32.27 12.85
CA PRO A 79 -9.43 32.79 13.48
C PRO A 79 -8.24 32.48 12.58
N ARG A 80 -7.49 33.52 12.22
CA ARG A 80 -6.25 33.38 11.45
C ARG A 80 -5.28 32.57 12.31
N ALA A 81 -4.89 31.38 11.85
CA ALA A 81 -3.90 30.56 12.54
C ALA A 81 -2.65 31.40 12.84
N PRO A 82 -2.01 31.23 14.03
CA PRO A 82 -0.81 31.97 14.38
C PRO A 82 0.24 31.73 13.30
N GLY A 83 0.74 32.81 12.70
CA GLY A 83 1.71 32.71 11.62
C GLY A 83 2.96 32.01 12.11
N GLY A 84 3.33 30.90 11.45
CA GLY A 84 4.56 30.17 11.75
C GLY A 84 5.77 31.06 11.45
N GLY A 85 6.27 31.75 12.49
CA GLY A 85 7.50 32.52 12.39
C GLY A 85 8.65 31.59 12.06
N VAL A 86 9.38 31.91 10.98
CA VAL A 86 10.53 31.10 10.54
C VAL A 86 11.59 31.12 11.63
N ARG A 87 11.75 29.99 12.33
CA ARG A 87 12.81 29.77 13.31
C ARG A 87 14.16 29.64 12.59
N GLN A 88 14.81 30.76 12.29
CA GLN A 88 16.21 30.72 11.86
C GLN A 88 17.12 30.38 13.06
N GLY A 89 18.17 29.58 12.81
CA GLY A 89 19.24 29.33 13.78
C GLY A 89 19.16 28.03 14.61
N GLY A 90 18.34 27.05 14.21
CA GLY A 90 18.55 25.67 14.66
C GLY A 90 19.69 24.99 13.88
N PRO A 91 20.27 23.88 14.38
CA PRO A 91 21.00 22.97 13.49
C PRO A 91 20.06 22.46 12.39
N MET A 92 20.61 22.11 11.22
CA MET A 92 19.82 21.42 10.19
C MET A 92 19.49 20.02 10.69
N SER A 93 18.26 19.56 10.42
CA SER A 93 17.84 18.19 10.72
C SER A 93 18.71 17.18 9.96
N THR A 94 18.98 16.05 10.62
CA THR A 94 19.54 14.88 9.97
C THR A 94 18.52 14.23 9.04
N LEU A 95 18.99 13.47 8.05
CA LEU A 95 18.08 12.73 7.17
C LEU A 95 17.21 11.72 7.95
N THR A 96 17.72 11.17 9.06
CA THR A 96 16.96 10.29 9.95
C THR A 96 15.82 11.03 10.66
N GLU A 97 16.04 12.28 11.09
CA GLU A 97 14.99 13.12 11.68
C GLU A 97 13.93 13.51 10.64
N ASP A 98 14.33 13.99 9.45
CA ASP A 98 13.40 14.33 8.35
C ASP A 98 12.51 13.13 7.95
N LEU A 99 13.08 11.93 7.89
CA LEU A 99 12.33 10.70 7.65
C LEU A 99 11.40 10.35 8.81
N THR A 100 11.85 10.49 10.05
CA THR A 100 11.03 10.23 11.26
C THR A 100 9.84 11.19 11.33
N ASP A 101 10.02 12.48 11.03
CA ASP A 101 8.96 13.48 10.97
C ASP A 101 7.96 13.21 9.82
N LEU A 102 8.43 12.70 8.67
CA LEU A 102 7.54 12.22 7.61
C LEU A 102 6.66 11.06 8.09
N PHE A 103 7.25 10.05 8.76
CA PHE A 103 6.50 8.94 9.34
C PHE A 103 5.49 9.42 10.40
N ASP A 104 5.90 10.30 11.33
CA ASP A 104 5.03 10.81 12.40
C ASP A 104 3.89 11.69 11.85
N HIS A 105 4.13 12.45 10.78
CA HIS A 105 3.11 13.21 10.06
C HIS A 105 2.08 12.28 9.40
N VAL A 106 2.52 11.24 8.69
CA VAL A 106 1.61 10.25 8.06
C VAL A 106 0.83 9.49 9.13
N TRP A 107 1.47 9.06 10.20
CA TRP A 107 0.84 8.39 11.33
C TRP A 107 -0.14 9.29 12.09
N GLY A 108 0.18 10.58 12.22
CA GLY A 108 -0.73 11.60 12.77
C GLY A 108 -2.03 11.72 11.98
N ARG A 109 -1.94 11.75 10.64
CA ARG A 109 -3.13 11.75 9.76
C ARG A 109 -3.94 10.46 9.88
N PHE A 110 -3.27 9.30 9.93
CA PHE A 110 -3.95 8.01 10.15
C PHE A 110 -4.71 7.97 11.48
N ARG A 111 -4.06 8.28 12.60
CA ARG A 111 -4.68 8.32 13.93
C ARG A 111 -5.87 9.26 13.99
N ALA A 112 -5.72 10.49 13.49
CA ALA A 112 -6.81 11.46 13.41
C ALA A 112 -7.99 10.95 12.57
N ARG A 113 -7.71 10.24 11.46
CA ARG A 113 -8.75 9.67 10.59
C ARG A 113 -9.42 8.42 11.18
N MET A 114 -8.73 7.63 12.00
CA MET A 114 -9.27 6.43 12.67
C MET A 114 -9.97 6.73 14.01
N ALA A 115 -9.94 7.98 14.48
CA ALA A 115 -10.64 8.38 15.71
C ALA A 115 -12.13 8.00 15.67
N GLY A 116 -12.61 7.32 16.71
CA GLY A 116 -14.00 6.85 16.79
C GLY A 116 -14.37 5.72 15.81
N LEU A 117 -13.41 4.96 15.27
CA LEU A 117 -13.68 3.74 14.50
C LEU A 117 -14.36 2.68 15.39
N GLY A 118 -15.59 2.30 15.02
CA GLY A 118 -16.35 1.23 15.69
C GLY A 118 -16.18 -0.13 15.00
N ASP A 119 -16.48 -1.21 15.73
CA ASP A 119 -16.29 -2.59 15.24
C ASP A 119 -17.10 -2.89 13.97
N ALA A 120 -18.33 -2.36 13.86
CA ALA A 120 -19.19 -2.53 12.68
C ALA A 120 -18.63 -1.87 11.40
N GLU A 121 -17.99 -0.72 11.52
CA GLU A 121 -17.30 -0.04 10.40
C GLU A 121 -15.99 -0.76 10.04
N TRP A 122 -15.27 -1.25 11.05
CA TRP A 122 -13.99 -1.94 10.89
C TRP A 122 -14.13 -3.30 10.17
N ASP A 123 -15.20 -4.05 10.46
CA ASP A 123 -15.54 -5.30 9.79
C ASP A 123 -16.31 -5.12 8.47
N TRP A 124 -16.84 -3.92 8.20
CA TRP A 124 -17.51 -3.60 6.94
C TRP A 124 -16.57 -3.70 5.72
N ARG A 125 -17.17 -4.04 4.57
CA ARG A 125 -16.49 -4.18 3.28
C ARG A 125 -17.33 -3.52 2.18
N PRO A 126 -16.72 -2.76 1.26
CA PRO A 126 -17.45 -2.12 0.15
C PRO A 126 -17.94 -3.14 -0.90
N THR A 127 -17.42 -4.37 -0.89
CA THR A 127 -17.83 -5.44 -1.80
C THR A 127 -17.74 -6.80 -1.10
N ARG A 128 -18.08 -7.89 -1.81
CA ARG A 128 -17.89 -9.27 -1.32
C ARG A 128 -16.42 -9.74 -1.29
N ASP A 129 -15.48 -8.95 -1.79
CA ASP A 129 -14.05 -9.27 -1.75
C ASP A 129 -13.50 -9.18 -0.32
N ALA A 130 -13.01 -10.30 0.21
CA ALA A 130 -12.41 -10.38 1.53
C ALA A 130 -11.07 -9.63 1.66
N HIS A 131 -10.47 -9.17 0.55
CA HIS A 131 -9.27 -8.35 0.52
C HIS A 131 -9.55 -6.84 0.60
N LEU A 132 -10.81 -6.41 0.55
CA LEU A 132 -11.21 -4.99 0.65
C LEU A 132 -11.97 -4.73 1.96
N GLY A 133 -11.50 -3.79 2.78
CA GLY A 133 -12.09 -3.44 4.07
C GLY A 133 -11.06 -2.98 5.11
N LEU A 134 -11.52 -2.31 6.17
CA LEU A 134 -10.65 -1.65 7.16
C LEU A 134 -9.82 -2.66 7.97
N ARG A 135 -10.42 -3.76 8.44
CA ARG A 135 -9.69 -4.88 9.07
C ARG A 135 -8.47 -5.30 8.26
N ARG A 136 -8.58 -5.42 6.92
CA ARG A 136 -7.47 -5.83 6.05
C ARG A 136 -6.36 -4.78 5.94
N ARG A 137 -6.71 -3.48 5.92
CA ARG A 137 -5.71 -2.39 5.82
C ARG A 137 -4.97 -2.19 7.14
N ILE A 138 -5.67 -2.19 8.26
CA ILE A 138 -5.05 -2.07 9.59
C ILE A 138 -4.16 -3.30 9.86
N ALA A 139 -4.65 -4.52 9.62
CA ALA A 139 -3.84 -5.73 9.81
C ALA A 139 -2.60 -5.77 8.90
N HIS A 140 -2.68 -5.25 7.67
CA HIS A 140 -1.51 -5.15 6.80
C HIS A 140 -0.50 -4.11 7.29
N LEU A 141 -0.95 -2.90 7.66
CA LEU A 141 -0.08 -1.87 8.25
C LEU A 141 0.65 -2.37 9.50
N THR A 142 -0.09 -2.97 10.45
CA THR A 142 0.46 -3.58 11.66
C THR A 142 1.50 -4.66 11.33
N GLY A 143 1.24 -5.49 10.32
CA GLY A 143 2.17 -6.52 9.85
C GLY A 143 3.45 -5.93 9.24
N THR A 144 3.31 -5.00 8.30
CA THR A 144 4.44 -4.40 7.56
C THR A 144 5.38 -3.59 8.48
N LEU A 145 4.84 -2.88 9.47
CA LEU A 145 5.64 -2.09 10.43
C LEU A 145 6.41 -2.97 11.43
N ARG A 146 5.88 -4.16 11.79
CA ARG A 146 6.48 -5.06 12.81
C ARG A 146 7.41 -6.15 12.29
N GLU A 147 7.58 -6.32 10.97
CA GLU A 147 8.29 -7.49 10.42
C GLU A 147 9.72 -7.60 10.96
N ASP A 148 10.16 -8.79 11.38
CA ASP A 148 11.48 -9.02 11.99
C ASP A 148 12.66 -8.67 11.05
N ARG A 149 12.40 -8.58 9.74
CA ARG A 149 13.39 -8.09 8.76
C ARG A 149 13.75 -6.61 8.97
N ASN A 150 12.85 -5.82 9.56
CA ASN A 150 12.93 -4.36 9.57
C ASN A 150 14.20 -3.86 10.25
N PRO A 151 14.51 -4.18 11.53
CA PRO A 151 15.78 -3.75 12.15
C PRO A 151 17.00 -4.31 11.40
N VAL A 152 16.95 -5.58 10.98
CA VAL A 152 18.07 -6.24 10.29
C VAL A 152 18.40 -5.56 8.94
N TRP A 153 17.39 -5.13 8.18
CA TRP A 153 17.58 -4.40 6.92
C TRP A 153 17.96 -2.93 7.15
N LEU A 154 17.68 -2.37 8.33
CA LEU A 154 18.20 -1.10 8.80
C LEU A 154 19.65 -1.20 9.35
N GLY A 155 20.24 -2.40 9.40
CA GLY A 155 21.60 -2.62 9.93
C GLY A 155 21.67 -2.75 11.45
N LEU A 156 20.52 -2.79 12.13
CA LEU A 156 20.38 -2.95 13.57
C LEU A 156 20.36 -4.44 13.98
N PRO A 157 20.59 -4.77 15.26
CA PRO A 157 20.48 -6.14 15.76
C PRO A 157 19.08 -6.75 15.51
N PRO A 158 18.98 -8.06 15.24
CA PRO A 158 17.69 -8.74 15.15
C PRO A 158 16.98 -8.76 16.51
N VAL A 159 15.63 -8.75 16.48
CA VAL A 159 14.80 -8.93 17.69
C VAL A 159 15.08 -10.31 18.29
N SER A 160 15.41 -10.35 19.58
CA SER A 160 15.74 -11.59 20.30
C SER A 160 15.14 -11.59 21.72
N PRO A 161 14.33 -12.60 22.09
CA PRO A 161 13.79 -13.65 21.23
C PRO A 161 12.91 -13.09 20.09
N PRO A 162 12.66 -13.84 19.00
CA PRO A 162 11.67 -13.46 17.99
C PRO A 162 10.31 -13.15 18.63
N ALA A 163 9.56 -12.21 18.05
CA ALA A 163 8.26 -11.87 18.57
C ALA A 163 7.28 -13.04 18.42
N GLU A 164 6.68 -13.49 19.53
CA GLU A 164 5.60 -14.49 19.50
C GLU A 164 4.44 -14.02 18.59
N PRO A 165 3.72 -14.94 17.92
CA PRO A 165 2.56 -14.59 17.12
C PRO A 165 1.45 -13.98 18.00
N GLU A 166 1.33 -12.66 17.96
CA GLU A 166 0.21 -11.95 18.60
C GLU A 166 -1.12 -12.39 17.94
N PRO A 167 -2.19 -12.65 18.71
CA PRO A 167 -3.46 -13.15 18.19
C PRO A 167 -4.11 -12.15 17.23
N GLU A 168 -4.94 -12.62 16.29
CA GLU A 168 -5.67 -11.71 15.41
C GLU A 168 -6.62 -10.83 16.26
N PRO A 169 -6.63 -9.50 16.07
CA PRO A 169 -7.53 -8.62 16.80
C PRO A 169 -9.01 -8.98 16.62
N GLU A 170 -9.73 -9.03 17.73
CA GLU A 170 -11.17 -9.30 17.78
C GLU A 170 -12.05 -8.03 17.77
N SER A 171 -11.44 -6.85 17.88
CA SER A 171 -12.12 -5.54 17.82
C SER A 171 -11.27 -4.48 17.11
N ALA A 172 -11.92 -3.44 16.60
CA ALA A 172 -11.29 -2.26 15.99
C ALA A 172 -10.31 -1.59 16.96
N ARG A 173 -10.69 -1.51 18.24
CA ARG A 173 -9.85 -1.01 19.33
C ARG A 173 -8.59 -1.85 19.54
N ALA A 174 -8.70 -3.18 19.52
CA ALA A 174 -7.53 -4.06 19.59
C ALA A 174 -6.65 -3.94 18.34
N ALA A 175 -7.26 -3.80 17.15
CA ALA A 175 -6.52 -3.65 15.90
C ALA A 175 -5.73 -2.34 15.84
N LEU A 176 -6.32 -1.23 16.28
CA LEU A 176 -5.65 0.06 16.39
C LEU A 176 -4.56 0.04 17.47
N ALA A 177 -4.79 -0.58 18.63
CA ALA A 177 -3.77 -0.71 19.67
C ALA A 177 -2.54 -1.52 19.19
N ALA A 178 -2.76 -2.62 18.46
CA ALA A 178 -1.67 -3.38 17.83
C ALA A 178 -0.94 -2.56 16.76
N ALA A 179 -1.66 -1.72 16.01
CA ALA A 179 -1.09 -0.84 14.99
C ALA A 179 -0.21 0.26 15.61
N GLU A 180 -0.64 0.89 16.72
CA GLU A 180 0.16 1.87 17.48
C GLU A 180 1.43 1.24 18.06
N LEU A 181 1.36 0.01 18.59
CA LEU A 181 2.54 -0.73 19.07
C LEU A 181 3.51 -1.08 17.93
N ALA A 182 3.00 -1.50 16.77
CA ALA A 182 3.83 -1.77 15.60
C ALA A 182 4.49 -0.49 15.05
N TYR A 183 3.78 0.63 15.02
CA TYR A 183 4.34 1.92 14.64
C TYR A 183 5.40 2.40 15.62
N ALA A 184 5.18 2.27 16.94
CA ALA A 184 6.16 2.62 17.96
C ALA A 184 7.45 1.79 17.84
N ARG A 185 7.36 0.48 17.51
CA ARG A 185 8.52 -0.38 17.21
C ARG A 185 9.27 0.13 15.97
N TRP A 186 8.58 0.38 14.85
CA TRP A 186 9.18 0.93 13.63
C TRP A 186 9.88 2.27 13.85
N ARG A 187 9.20 3.21 14.52
CA ARG A 187 9.72 4.54 14.85
C ARG A 187 10.96 4.47 15.75
N GLY A 188 10.97 3.54 16.71
CA GLY A 188 12.14 3.28 17.55
C GLY A 188 13.35 2.84 16.73
N TRP A 189 13.19 1.81 15.89
CA TRP A 189 14.26 1.35 15.00
C TRP A 189 14.75 2.46 14.05
N LEU A 190 13.85 3.21 13.39
CA LEU A 190 14.27 4.27 12.48
C LEU A 190 15.12 5.34 13.20
N ALA A 191 14.75 5.74 14.41
CA ALA A 191 15.47 6.72 15.21
C ALA A 191 16.86 6.25 15.70
N GLU A 192 17.13 4.94 15.68
CA GLU A 192 18.45 4.36 16.01
C GLU A 192 19.43 4.34 14.81
N VAL A 193 18.97 4.62 13.58
CA VAL A 193 19.81 4.54 12.37
C VAL A 193 20.61 5.83 12.16
N PRO A 194 21.96 5.78 12.16
CA PRO A 194 22.79 6.92 11.77
C PRO A 194 22.50 7.34 10.33
N GLN A 195 22.40 8.65 10.07
CA GLN A 195 22.06 9.17 8.73
C GLN A 195 23.05 8.72 7.65
N GLU A 196 24.33 8.50 8.01
CA GLU A 196 25.39 8.02 7.13
C GLU A 196 25.11 6.57 6.68
N ALA A 197 24.60 5.75 7.61
CA ALA A 197 24.26 4.35 7.39
C ALA A 197 23.02 4.16 6.49
N LEU A 198 22.24 5.21 6.23
CA LEU A 198 21.12 5.19 5.27
C LEU A 198 21.60 5.03 3.82
N ALA A 199 22.80 5.49 3.49
CA ALA A 199 23.37 5.44 2.15
C ALA A 199 23.99 4.06 1.80
N GLU A 200 24.26 3.21 2.79
CA GLU A 200 24.84 1.89 2.57
C GLU A 200 23.83 0.90 1.94
N PRO A 201 24.31 -0.10 1.18
CA PRO A 201 23.49 -1.25 0.76
C PRO A 201 22.96 -2.05 1.96
N ILE A 202 21.78 -2.65 1.82
CA ILE A 202 21.21 -3.57 2.82
C ILE A 202 22.02 -4.87 2.91
N GLY A 203 22.66 -5.27 1.81
CA GLY A 203 23.54 -6.44 1.73
C GLY A 203 22.80 -7.78 1.61
N ALA A 204 23.55 -8.88 1.64
CA ALA A 204 23.09 -10.22 1.26
C ALA A 204 21.85 -10.73 2.01
N VAL A 205 21.55 -10.19 3.20
CA VAL A 205 20.36 -10.54 4.01
C VAL A 205 19.03 -10.15 3.33
N ALA A 206 19.05 -9.19 2.39
CA ALA A 206 17.89 -8.83 1.58
C ALA A 206 17.82 -9.57 0.23
N GLY A 207 18.76 -10.48 -0.04
CA GLY A 207 18.78 -11.33 -1.24
C GLY A 207 18.73 -10.50 -2.54
N PRO A 208 17.67 -10.61 -3.38
CA PRO A 208 17.53 -9.81 -4.60
C PRO A 208 17.53 -8.29 -4.40
N TYR A 209 17.37 -7.80 -3.17
CA TYR A 209 17.38 -6.37 -2.83
C TYR A 209 18.68 -5.94 -2.12
N GLY A 210 19.71 -6.78 -2.04
CA GLY A 210 20.94 -6.49 -1.29
C GLY A 210 21.70 -5.24 -1.76
N GLU A 211 21.64 -4.93 -3.06
CA GLU A 211 22.24 -3.74 -3.66
C GLU A 211 21.40 -2.46 -3.46
N ALA A 212 20.16 -2.56 -2.95
CA ALA A 212 19.36 -1.40 -2.61
C ALA A 212 19.87 -0.78 -1.30
N THR A 213 19.81 0.54 -1.19
CA THR A 213 20.25 1.25 0.03
C THR A 213 19.23 1.12 1.15
N ARG A 214 19.66 1.28 2.41
CA ARG A 214 18.75 1.32 3.56
C ARG A 214 17.73 2.47 3.43
N LEU A 215 18.14 3.61 2.88
CA LEU A 215 17.25 4.71 2.49
C LEU A 215 16.14 4.25 1.52
N SER A 216 16.48 3.46 0.49
CA SER A 216 15.50 2.91 -0.45
C SER A 216 14.47 2.00 0.24
N PHE A 217 14.88 1.27 1.28
CA PHE A 217 13.97 0.46 2.10
C PHE A 217 13.08 1.33 3.01
N VAL A 218 13.64 2.35 3.67
CA VAL A 218 12.86 3.31 4.49
C VAL A 218 11.82 4.05 3.64
N LEU A 219 12.19 4.49 2.43
CA LEU A 219 11.27 5.13 1.49
C LEU A 219 10.17 4.18 0.97
N HIS A 220 10.48 2.89 0.77
CA HIS A 220 9.48 1.88 0.46
C HIS A 220 8.47 1.68 1.61
N LEU A 221 8.94 1.67 2.86
CA LEU A 221 8.07 1.61 4.05
C LEU A 221 7.21 2.88 4.20
N ALA A 222 7.74 4.05 3.80
CA ALA A 222 6.97 5.30 3.77
C ALA A 222 5.88 5.26 2.69
N ASP A 223 6.18 4.74 1.49
CA ASP A 223 5.22 4.57 0.39
C ASP A 223 4.07 3.62 0.77
N GLU A 224 4.36 2.41 1.26
CA GLU A 224 3.32 1.44 1.64
C GLU A 224 2.50 1.96 2.85
N LEU A 225 3.09 2.74 3.77
CA LEU A 225 2.36 3.43 4.84
C LEU A 225 1.42 4.53 4.29
N VAL A 226 1.92 5.42 3.43
CA VAL A 226 1.10 6.48 2.80
C VAL A 226 -0.04 5.87 1.98
N HIS A 227 0.24 4.83 1.20
CA HIS A 227 -0.72 4.11 0.39
C HIS A 227 -1.85 3.52 1.23
N HIS A 228 -1.53 2.68 2.22
CA HIS A 228 -2.54 1.96 2.99
C HIS A 228 -3.27 2.83 4.03
N THR A 229 -2.65 3.92 4.52
CA THR A 229 -3.37 4.90 5.35
C THR A 229 -4.34 5.76 4.53
N ALA A 230 -4.01 6.08 3.28
CA ALA A 230 -4.94 6.73 2.35
C ALA A 230 -6.11 5.81 1.95
N GLU A 231 -5.87 4.53 1.69
CA GLU A 231 -6.95 3.55 1.49
C GLU A 231 -7.85 3.39 2.73
N ALA A 232 -7.27 3.39 3.94
CA ALA A 232 -8.05 3.35 5.17
C ALA A 232 -8.91 4.62 5.34
N ALA A 233 -8.38 5.80 4.99
CA ALA A 233 -9.16 7.03 4.97
C ALA A 233 -10.36 6.94 4.01
N LEU A 234 -10.11 6.53 2.75
CA LEU A 234 -11.14 6.34 1.73
C LEU A 234 -12.22 5.33 2.15
N LEU A 235 -11.84 4.23 2.83
CA LEU A 235 -12.82 3.24 3.30
C LEU A 235 -13.77 3.82 4.36
N ARG A 236 -13.31 4.73 5.23
CA ARG A 236 -14.19 5.45 6.17
C ARG A 236 -15.12 6.44 5.46
N ASP A 237 -14.65 7.13 4.41
CA ASP A 237 -15.51 8.00 3.59
C ASP A 237 -16.59 7.20 2.85
N LEU A 238 -16.26 6.01 2.34
CA LEU A 238 -17.22 5.12 1.70
C LEU A 238 -18.23 4.52 2.69
N TYR A 239 -17.81 4.21 3.92
CA TYR A 239 -18.72 3.74 4.97
C TYR A 239 -19.73 4.83 5.36
N ALA A 240 -19.25 6.04 5.68
CA ALA A 240 -20.09 7.20 6.03
C ALA A 240 -20.92 7.74 4.84
N GLY A 241 -20.57 7.38 3.61
CA GLY A 241 -21.39 7.61 2.42
C GLY A 241 -22.48 6.55 2.18
N THR A 242 -22.59 5.52 3.04
CA THR A 242 -23.52 4.39 2.86
C THR A 242 -24.30 3.98 4.13
N HIS A 243 -24.03 4.60 5.29
CA HIS A 243 -24.65 4.32 6.59
C HIS A 243 -24.91 5.62 7.37
#